data_AF-A0A917W2F4-F1
#
_entry.id   AF-A0A917W2F4-F1
#
_cell.length_a   1.000
_cell.length_b   1.000
_cell.length_c   1.000
_cell.angle_alpha   90.00
_cell.angle_beta   90.00
_cell.angle_gamma   90.00
#
_symmetry.space_group_name_H-M   'P 1'
#
loop_
_entity.id
_entity.type
_entity.pdbx_description
1 polymer ?
#
loop_
_entity_poly.entity_id
_entity_poly.type
_entity_poly.pdbx_seq_one_letter_code
_entity_poly.pdbx_strand_id
1 'polypeptide(L)'
;MPTTKTRHAVTETPEVSEALRAAARKWPEDHDKPARLLRHLIEEGFKSIEPESADRRNGRLDALRRISGSYTGLYEPGYLEDLRAEWPA
;
A
#
# COMPACT_ATOMS: atom_id res chain seq x y z
N MET A 1 -4.46 21.43 -26.34
CA MET A 1 -4.28 21.59 -24.88
C MET A 1 -3.60 20.34 -24.32
N PRO A 2 -2.27 20.32 -24.13
CA PRO A 2 -1.64 19.26 -23.36
C PRO A 2 -2.01 19.46 -21.88
N THR A 3 -2.71 18.49 -21.30
CA THR A 3 -2.98 18.46 -19.86
C THR A 3 -1.71 18.02 -19.13
N THR A 4 -1.33 18.69 -18.04
CA THR A 4 -0.16 18.35 -17.20
C THR A 4 -0.23 16.94 -16.59
N LYS A 5 -1.42 16.36 -16.51
CA LYS A 5 -1.64 15.02 -15.93
C LYS A 5 -1.29 13.92 -16.94
N THR A 6 -0.54 12.92 -16.49
CA THR A 6 -0.25 11.68 -17.22
C THR A 6 -1.54 10.95 -17.59
N ARG A 7 -1.61 10.46 -18.83
CA ARG A 7 -2.73 9.64 -19.30
C ARG A 7 -2.37 8.16 -19.17
N HIS A 8 -3.28 7.37 -18.61
CA HIS A 8 -3.20 5.92 -18.60
C HIS A 8 -4.25 5.39 -19.58
N ALA A 9 -3.80 4.83 -20.70
CA ALA A 9 -4.68 4.20 -21.67
C ALA A 9 -5.04 2.79 -21.20
N VAL A 10 -6.33 2.44 -21.27
CA VAL A 10 -6.83 1.11 -20.92
C VAL A 10 -7.59 0.58 -22.13
N THR A 11 -7.21 -0.60 -22.60
CA THR A 11 -7.96 -1.33 -23.63
C THR A 11 -9.10 -2.07 -22.96
N GLU A 12 -10.30 -1.95 -23.52
CA GLU A 12 -11.45 -2.69 -23.01
C GLU A 12 -11.32 -4.18 -23.37
N THR A 13 -11.19 -5.00 -22.34
CA THR A 13 -11.23 -6.47 -22.40
C THR A 13 -12.56 -6.96 -21.80
N PRO A 14 -12.94 -8.23 -21.99
CA PRO A 14 -14.16 -8.78 -21.39
C PRO A 14 -14.24 -8.56 -19.86
N GLU A 15 -13.11 -8.67 -19.16
CA GLU A 15 -12.99 -8.44 -17.71
C GLU A 15 -13.21 -6.97 -17.36
N VAL A 16 -12.67 -6.04 -18.16
CA VAL A 16 -12.89 -4.60 -17.99
C VAL A 16 -14.37 -4.27 -18.21
N SER A 17 -15.00 -4.84 -19.25
CA SER A 17 -16.44 -4.65 -19.49
C SER A 17 -17.30 -5.20 -18.35
N GLU A 18 -16.93 -6.33 -17.75
CA GLU A 18 -17.62 -6.86 -16.57
C GLU A 18 -17.45 -5.96 -15.34
N ALA A 19 -16.23 -5.51 -15.06
CA ALA A 19 -15.95 -4.58 -13.98
C ALA A 19 -16.72 -3.26 -14.15
N LEU A 20 -16.81 -2.73 -15.37
CA LEU A 20 -17.61 -1.55 -15.68
C LEU A 20 -19.11 -1.77 -15.46
N ARG A 21 -19.65 -2.93 -15.87
CA ARG A 21 -21.06 -3.29 -15.58
C ARG A 21 -21.31 -3.38 -14.07
N ALA A 22 -20.37 -3.92 -13.31
CA ALA A 22 -20.48 -3.96 -11.84
C ALA A 22 -20.41 -2.56 -11.23
N ALA A 23 -19.49 -1.73 -11.70
CA ALA A 23 -19.37 -0.33 -11.28
C ALA A 23 -20.66 0.46 -11.59
N ALA A 24 -21.24 0.31 -12.79
CA ALA A 24 -22.47 1.00 -13.16
C ALA A 24 -23.67 0.66 -12.26
N ARG A 25 -23.70 -0.55 -11.68
CA ARG A 25 -24.72 -0.92 -10.67
C ARG A 25 -24.50 -0.21 -9.34
N LYS A 26 -23.24 0.02 -8.95
CA LYS A 26 -22.85 0.70 -7.70
C LYS A 26 -22.92 2.23 -7.81
N TRP A 27 -22.66 2.79 -8.99
CA TRP A 27 -22.72 4.23 -9.31
C TRP A 27 -23.59 4.48 -10.56
N PRO A 28 -24.93 4.38 -10.44
CA PRO A 28 -25.85 4.53 -11.58
C PRO A 28 -25.78 5.90 -12.27
N GLU A 29 -25.42 6.96 -11.56
CA GLU A 29 -25.27 8.33 -12.05
C GLU A 29 -24.17 8.50 -13.12
N ASP A 30 -23.23 7.56 -13.16
CA ASP A 30 -22.11 7.53 -14.09
C ASP A 30 -22.17 6.28 -15.01
N HIS A 31 -23.31 5.59 -15.11
CA HIS A 31 -23.45 4.35 -15.89
C HIS A 31 -23.04 4.48 -17.37
N ASP A 32 -23.19 5.66 -17.95
CA ASP A 32 -22.86 6.02 -19.34
C ASP A 32 -21.44 6.62 -19.49
N LYS A 33 -20.66 6.68 -18.41
CA LYS A 33 -19.35 7.33 -18.35
C LYS A 33 -18.26 6.35 -17.91
N PRO A 34 -17.75 5.49 -18.81
CA PRO A 34 -16.74 4.48 -18.49
C PRO A 34 -15.49 5.02 -17.77
N ALA A 35 -15.00 6.20 -18.18
CA ALA A 35 -13.85 6.82 -17.55
C ALA A 35 -14.08 7.22 -16.08
N ARG A 36 -15.30 7.60 -15.71
CA ARG A 36 -15.65 7.90 -14.31
C ARG A 36 -15.80 6.62 -13.50
N LEU A 37 -16.41 5.60 -14.07
CA LEU A 37 -16.52 4.28 -13.45
C LEU A 37 -15.13 3.67 -13.20
N LEU A 38 -14.20 3.77 -14.16
CA LEU A 38 -12.80 3.35 -13.96
C LEU A 38 -12.13 4.11 -12.82
N ARG A 39 -12.38 5.43 -12.69
CA ARG A 39 -11.86 6.21 -11.56
C ARG A 39 -12.40 5.70 -10.23
N HIS A 40 -13.72 5.48 -10.12
CA HIS A 40 -14.34 4.92 -8.91
C HIS A 40 -13.77 3.54 -8.56
N LEU A 41 -13.58 2.67 -9.55
CA LEU A 41 -12.96 1.36 -9.36
C LEU A 41 -11.52 1.44 -8.85
N ILE A 42 -10.71 2.37 -9.37
CA ILE A 42 -9.34 2.59 -8.91
C ILE A 42 -9.34 3.09 -7.45
N GLU A 43 -10.22 4.03 -7.12
CA GLU A 43 -10.34 4.56 -5.76
C GLU A 43 -10.77 3.48 -4.75
N GLU A 44 -11.74 2.64 -5.10
CA GLU A 44 -12.15 1.51 -4.24
C GLU A 44 -11.07 0.44 -4.16
N GLY A 45 -10.38 0.13 -5.27
CA GLY A 45 -9.24 -0.78 -5.28
C GLY A 45 -8.11 -0.28 -4.36
N PHE A 46 -7.78 1.02 -4.40
CA PHE A 46 -6.81 1.61 -3.48
C PHE A 46 -7.21 1.40 -2.01
N LYS A 47 -8.47 1.70 -1.65
CA LYS A 47 -8.99 1.48 -0.29
C LYS A 47 -8.96 0.02 0.16
N SER A 48 -9.03 -0.94 -0.77
CA SER A 48 -8.91 -2.37 -0.43
C SER A 48 -7.47 -2.81 -0.17
N ILE A 49 -6.47 -2.16 -0.78
CA ILE A 49 -5.05 -2.54 -0.70
C ILE A 49 -4.31 -1.78 0.41
N GLU A 50 -4.70 -0.53 0.67
CA GLU A 50 -4.10 0.33 1.70
C GLU A 50 -4.15 -0.26 3.13
N PRO A 51 -5.29 -0.76 3.65
CA PRO A 51 -5.36 -1.32 5.00
C PRO A 51 -4.47 -2.56 5.13
N GLU A 52 -4.37 -3.38 4.08
CA GLU A 52 -3.49 -4.56 4.08
C GLU A 52 -2.01 -4.18 4.23
N SER A 53 -1.62 -3.02 3.70
CA SER A 53 -0.25 -2.51 3.79
C SER A 53 0.03 -1.85 5.14
N ALA A 54 -0.94 -1.11 5.67
CA ALA A 54 -0.86 -0.48 6.99
C ALA A 54 -0.84 -1.53 8.12
N ASP A 55 -1.68 -2.57 8.02
CA ASP A 55 -1.75 -3.66 8.99
C ASP A 55 -0.48 -4.50 9.00
N ARG A 56 0.10 -4.81 7.83
CA ARG A 56 1.41 -5.48 7.76
C ARG A 56 2.52 -4.63 8.39
N ARG A 57 2.52 -3.31 8.15
CA ARG A 57 3.49 -2.39 8.75
C ARG A 57 3.33 -2.30 10.27
N ASN A 58 2.10 -2.15 10.75
CA ASN A 58 1.80 -2.07 12.19
C ASN A 58 2.13 -3.39 12.90
N GLY A 59 1.75 -4.54 12.32
CA GLY A 59 2.13 -5.85 12.85
C GLY A 59 3.64 -6.05 12.94
N ARG A 60 4.41 -5.57 11.95
CA ARG A 60 5.88 -5.58 12.01
C ARG A 60 6.41 -4.67 13.11
N LEU A 61 5.88 -3.46 13.26
CA LEU A 61 6.30 -2.52 14.31
C LEU A 61 5.97 -3.01 15.71
N ASP A 62 4.82 -3.65 15.90
CA ASP A 62 4.43 -4.24 17.19
C ASP A 62 5.30 -5.45 17.53
N ALA A 63 5.62 -6.30 16.55
CA ALA A 63 6.56 -7.39 16.73
C ALA A 63 7.96 -6.88 17.13
N LEU A 64 8.44 -5.82 16.47
CA LEU A 64 9.70 -5.17 16.83
C LEU A 64 9.64 -4.53 18.21
N ARG A 65 8.54 -3.86 18.58
CA ARG A 65 8.37 -3.24 19.90
C ARG A 65 8.36 -4.28 21.03
N ARG A 66 7.76 -5.44 20.79
CA ARG A 66 7.72 -6.56 21.74
C ARG A 66 9.12 -7.15 22.03
N ILE A 67 9.99 -7.16 21.03
CA ILE A 67 11.37 -7.70 21.13
C ILE A 67 12.35 -6.58 21.53
N SER A 68 12.04 -5.33 21.18
CA SER A 68 12.85 -4.16 21.50
C SER A 68 12.97 -4.02 23.01
N GLY A 69 14.21 -4.12 23.49
CA GLY A 69 14.53 -3.93 24.90
C GLY A 69 14.24 -5.13 25.80
N SER A 70 13.75 -6.25 25.26
CA SER A 70 13.61 -7.49 26.04
C SER A 70 14.96 -8.10 26.45
N TYR A 71 16.06 -7.65 25.82
CA TYR A 71 17.43 -8.05 26.12
C TYR A 71 18.25 -6.93 26.78
N THR A 72 17.62 -5.79 27.14
CA THR A 72 18.30 -4.72 27.86
C THR A 72 18.74 -5.23 29.24
N GLY A 73 20.04 -5.12 29.53
CA GLY A 73 20.63 -5.63 30.79
C GLY A 73 21.32 -6.99 30.69
N LEU A 74 21.24 -7.68 29.54
CA LEU A 74 22.04 -8.89 29.27
C LEU A 74 23.42 -8.59 28.67
N TYR A 75 23.65 -7.33 28.29
CA TYR A 75 24.90 -6.88 27.70
C TYR A 75 25.66 -6.04 28.74
N GLU A 76 26.96 -6.33 28.86
CA GLU A 76 27.84 -5.58 29.74
C GLU A 76 27.98 -4.12 29.29
N PRO A 77 28.28 -3.18 30.21
CA PRO A 77 28.58 -1.81 29.85
C PRO A 77 29.70 -1.74 28.80
N GLY A 78 29.49 -0.99 27.71
CA GLY A 78 30.48 -0.82 26.63
C GLY A 78 30.44 -1.88 25.52
N TYR A 79 29.62 -2.93 25.67
CA TYR A 79 29.54 -4.04 24.70
C TYR A 79 29.23 -3.59 23.26
N LEU A 80 28.41 -2.56 23.07
CA LEU A 80 28.03 -2.05 21.75
C LEU A 80 29.19 -1.32 21.06
N GLU A 81 29.96 -0.57 21.83
CA GLU A 81 31.14 0.16 21.37
C GLU A 81 32.25 -0.81 20.95
N ASP A 82 32.49 -1.86 21.75
CA ASP A 82 33.47 -2.91 21.45
C ASP A 82 33.09 -3.67 20.15
N LEU A 83 31.83 -4.05 20.01
CA LEU A 83 31.33 -4.73 18.80
C LEU A 83 31.49 -3.87 17.53
N ARG A 84 31.29 -2.55 17.65
CA ARG A 84 31.46 -1.62 16.52
C ARG A 84 32.91 -1.40 16.15
N ALA A 85 33.82 -1.47 17.11
CA ALA A 85 35.26 -1.36 16.87
C ALA A 85 35.83 -2.56 16.09
N GLU A 86 35.17 -3.72 16.16
CA GLU A 86 35.55 -4.94 15.43
C GLU A 86 35.10 -4.94 13.95
N TRP A 87 34.19 -4.05 13.55
CA TRP A 87 33.71 -4.01 12.16
C TRP A 87 34.63 -3.16 11.27
N PRO A 88 35.15 -3.68 10.14
CA PRO A 88 35.90 -2.87 9.20
C PRO A 88 35.00 -1.83 8.54
N ALA A 89 35.55 -0.63 8.32
CA ALA A 89 34.87 0.53 7.73
C ALA A 89 34.35 0.29 6.30
#